data_AF-A0A951KLB4-F1
#
_entry.id   AF-A0A951KLB4-F1
#
_cell.length_a   1.000
_cell.length_b   1.000
_cell.length_c   1.000
_cell.angle_alpha   90.00
_cell.angle_beta   90.00
_cell.angle_gamma   90.00
#
_symmetry.space_group_name_H-M   'P 1'
#
loop_
_entity.id
_entity.type
_entity.pdbx_description
1 polymer ?
#
loop_
_entity_poly.entity_id
_entity_poly.type
_entity_poly.pdbx_seq_one_letter_code
_entity_poly.pdbx_strand_id
1 'polypeptide(L)'
;MRKLGWLEQWLEATASAQAPAVSFSSLFPYQGDTLFVPPPKALWPPAASQVTASSPVFLSKMRWSAARFVPVLVVESLALGQKILADQWLIDAQSGCLLRRDRPNSTPFHTVRRRRAAIDRVNGAAPQAENYVGIEFEAGAGLWTVARYANDAAHEEWNDRIAAVFRFLADAGLGGLRTAGWGHAASPEFQQGRWPALLMPKMRRSGGGDHTTANGEKPLHWLLSVYSPSPSDVVDWSLGDYRAVTRGGRVESEQGWGAEKKTLRMIAEGSVIAAEKDPVGIAVNVAPDGFPHPVYRSGLALALRLPEAASAAEGPVETPSDEEAGNEKPCMDERAPEPEIPPVRPAAQAEEAAAAEEVASTEEAARPEAAAPIEEAAPESEPALGEEQSSDEL
;
A
#
# COMPACT_ATOMS: atom_id res chain seq x y z
N MET A 1 8.75 21.81 6.18
CA MET A 1 9.72 22.29 7.20
C MET A 1 10.63 23.40 6.68
N ARG A 2 11.67 23.14 5.85
CA ARG A 2 12.59 24.20 5.36
C ARG A 2 11.89 25.41 4.73
N LYS A 3 10.96 25.18 3.81
CA LYS A 3 10.18 26.26 3.15
C LYS A 3 9.24 27.01 4.09
N LEU A 4 8.96 26.46 5.27
CA LEU A 4 8.11 27.06 6.31
C LEU A 4 8.93 27.66 7.47
N GLY A 5 10.27 27.62 7.40
CA GLY A 5 11.15 28.18 8.44
C GLY A 5 11.30 27.34 9.72
N TRP A 6 10.81 26.09 9.74
CA TRP A 6 10.82 25.24 10.94
C TRP A 6 11.82 24.07 10.87
N LEU A 7 12.84 24.15 10.00
CA LEU A 7 13.73 23.02 9.78
C LEU A 7 14.53 22.64 11.03
N GLU A 8 15.22 23.61 11.65
CA GLU A 8 16.09 23.33 12.80
C GLU A 8 15.31 22.75 13.97
N GLN A 9 14.18 23.38 14.33
CA GLN A 9 13.27 22.89 15.38
C GLN A 9 12.75 21.48 15.06
N TRP A 10 12.45 21.19 13.80
CA TRP A 10 12.02 19.86 13.38
C TRP A 10 13.14 18.83 13.54
N LEU A 11 14.37 19.16 13.15
CA LEU A 11 15.52 18.27 13.27
C LEU A 11 15.89 18.01 14.73
N GLU A 12 15.80 19.02 15.59
CA GLU A 12 16.00 18.88 17.03
C GLU A 12 14.94 17.98 17.66
N ALA A 13 13.66 18.18 17.32
CA ALA A 13 12.55 17.40 17.85
C ALA A 13 12.47 15.96 17.29
N THR A 14 13.13 15.66 16.17
CA THR A 14 13.03 14.34 15.52
C THR A 14 14.38 13.67 15.30
N ALA A 15 15.11 14.08 14.26
CA ALA A 15 16.31 13.38 13.81
C ALA A 15 17.47 13.40 14.80
N SER A 16 17.55 14.44 15.64
CA SER A 16 18.61 14.63 16.64
C SER A 16 18.18 14.22 18.05
N ALA A 17 16.88 14.03 18.27
CA ALA A 17 16.34 13.61 19.56
C ALA A 17 16.62 12.12 19.81
N GLN A 18 16.85 11.75 21.06
CA GLN A 18 16.93 10.34 21.47
C GLN A 18 15.59 9.61 21.29
N ALA A 19 14.48 10.33 21.51
CA ALA A 19 13.13 9.89 21.21
C ALA A 19 12.43 10.96 20.36
N PRO A 20 11.96 10.63 19.15
CA PRO A 20 11.36 11.61 18.25
C PRO A 20 10.01 12.07 18.79
N ALA A 21 9.78 13.39 18.78
CA ALA A 21 8.50 13.99 19.16
C ALA A 21 7.36 13.54 18.23
N VAL A 22 7.69 13.23 16.97
CA VAL A 22 6.74 12.83 15.92
C VAL A 22 7.32 11.68 15.10
N SER A 23 6.51 10.65 14.86
CA SER A 23 6.78 9.60 13.88
C SER A 23 5.62 9.45 12.88
N PHE A 24 5.92 8.97 11.68
CA PHE A 24 4.93 8.78 10.62
C PHE A 24 4.86 7.33 10.18
N SER A 25 3.67 6.87 9.80
CA SER A 25 3.54 5.70 8.94
C SER A 25 4.05 6.03 7.54
N SER A 26 4.30 5.00 6.74
CA SER A 26 4.36 5.18 5.29
C SER A 26 2.99 5.60 4.73
N LEU A 27 2.99 6.07 3.48
CA LEU A 27 1.76 6.39 2.76
C LEU A 27 1.15 5.10 2.22
N PHE A 28 -0.12 4.87 2.54
CA PHE A 28 -0.86 3.67 2.14
C PHE A 28 -2.12 4.05 1.36
N PRO A 29 -2.66 3.16 0.53
CA PRO A 29 -3.86 3.47 -0.24
C PRO A 29 -5.11 3.49 0.65
N TYR A 30 -6.08 4.33 0.28
CA TYR A 30 -7.46 4.23 0.75
C TYR A 30 -8.45 4.23 -0.43
N GLN A 31 -9.67 3.77 -0.19
CA GLN A 31 -10.80 3.90 -1.11
C GLN A 31 -12.11 4.08 -0.33
N GLY A 32 -12.79 5.20 -0.54
CA GLY A 32 -13.89 5.64 0.31
C GLY A 32 -13.45 5.64 1.77
N ASP A 33 -14.20 4.96 2.63
CA ASP A 33 -13.88 4.83 4.06
C ASP A 33 -12.90 3.69 4.39
N THR A 34 -12.43 2.96 3.38
CA THR A 34 -11.57 1.79 3.59
C THR A 34 -10.10 2.20 3.55
N LEU A 35 -9.45 2.16 4.71
CA LEU A 35 -8.01 2.32 4.84
C LEU A 35 -7.32 0.97 4.64
N PHE A 36 -6.38 0.89 3.71
CA PHE A 36 -5.57 -0.32 3.50
C PHE A 36 -4.17 -0.16 4.08
N VAL A 37 -3.57 -1.28 4.50
CA VAL A 37 -2.21 -1.37 5.07
C VAL A 37 -1.51 -2.63 4.58
N PRO A 38 -0.15 -2.64 4.55
CA PRO A 38 0.59 -3.88 4.44
C PRO A 38 0.31 -4.74 5.68
N PRO A 39 -0.26 -5.94 5.53
CA PRO A 39 -0.64 -6.73 6.67
C PRO A 39 0.60 -7.21 7.45
N PRO A 40 0.50 -7.45 8.76
CA PRO A 40 1.59 -8.00 9.55
C PRO A 40 1.94 -9.38 9.03
N LYS A 41 3.21 -9.58 8.69
CA LYS A 41 3.74 -10.85 8.15
C LYS A 41 3.51 -12.05 9.06
N ALA A 42 3.43 -11.83 10.38
CA ALA A 42 3.12 -12.89 11.34
C ALA A 42 1.64 -13.36 11.30
N LEU A 43 0.71 -12.53 10.80
CA LEU A 43 -0.73 -12.88 10.73
C LEU A 43 -1.22 -13.02 9.28
N TRP A 44 -0.34 -12.89 8.29
CA TRP A 44 -0.71 -12.88 6.88
C TRP A 44 0.26 -13.69 6.02
N PRO A 45 -0.23 -14.64 5.19
CA PRO A 45 -1.63 -15.01 4.96
C PRO A 45 -2.39 -15.50 6.20
N PRO A 46 -3.73 -15.33 6.27
CA PRO A 46 -4.52 -15.76 7.42
C PRO A 46 -4.44 -17.29 7.57
N ALA A 47 -4.42 -17.77 8.81
CA ALA A 47 -4.40 -19.21 9.10
C ALA A 47 -5.72 -19.86 8.63
N ALA A 48 -5.66 -21.13 8.21
CA ALA A 48 -6.83 -21.85 7.71
C ALA A 48 -7.98 -21.91 8.74
N SER A 49 -7.67 -21.93 10.04
CA SER A 49 -8.65 -21.89 11.14
C SER A 49 -9.38 -20.55 11.26
N GLN A 50 -8.80 -19.47 10.74
CA GLN A 50 -9.31 -18.10 10.79
C GLN A 50 -10.11 -17.72 9.55
N VAL A 51 -10.15 -18.58 8.52
CA VAL A 51 -10.89 -18.31 7.28
C VAL A 51 -12.05 -19.30 7.16
N THR A 52 -13.24 -18.77 6.87
CA THR A 52 -14.45 -19.54 6.60
C THR A 52 -14.93 -19.26 5.19
N ALA A 53 -15.61 -20.20 4.55
CA ALA A 53 -16.28 -19.99 3.27
C ALA A 53 -17.50 -20.88 3.15
N SER A 54 -18.41 -20.50 2.26
CA SER A 54 -19.59 -21.28 1.91
C SER A 54 -19.24 -22.54 1.12
N SER A 55 -18.07 -22.59 0.47
CA SER A 55 -17.59 -23.75 -0.29
C SER A 55 -16.08 -23.99 -0.09
N PRO A 56 -15.62 -25.23 0.13
CA PRO A 56 -14.19 -25.54 0.26
C PRO A 56 -13.39 -25.30 -1.02
N VAL A 57 -14.03 -25.39 -2.20
CA VAL A 57 -13.40 -25.10 -3.50
C VAL A 57 -13.07 -23.61 -3.63
N PHE A 58 -13.85 -22.75 -2.98
CA PHE A 58 -13.59 -21.32 -3.00
C PHE A 58 -12.33 -20.96 -2.19
N LEU A 59 -12.18 -21.57 -1.02
CA LEU A 59 -11.00 -21.37 -0.16
C LEU A 59 -9.70 -21.72 -0.87
N SER A 60 -9.66 -22.82 -1.62
CA SER A 60 -8.45 -23.26 -2.32
C SER A 60 -8.07 -22.36 -3.50
N LYS A 61 -9.03 -21.62 -4.08
CA LYS A 61 -8.77 -20.70 -5.20
C LYS A 61 -8.21 -19.35 -4.74
N MET A 62 -8.42 -18.96 -3.48
CA MET A 62 -8.04 -17.65 -3.00
C MET A 62 -6.55 -17.58 -2.64
N ARG A 63 -5.78 -16.79 -3.39
CA ARG A 63 -4.35 -16.60 -3.16
C ARG A 63 -4.08 -15.43 -2.21
N TRP A 64 -4.37 -15.60 -0.92
CA TRP A 64 -4.21 -14.56 0.10
C TRP A 64 -2.83 -13.87 0.09
N SER A 65 -1.76 -14.58 -0.24
CA SER A 65 -0.40 -14.03 -0.35
C SER A 65 -0.22 -12.99 -1.46
N ALA A 66 -1.13 -12.94 -2.45
CA ALA A 66 -1.10 -11.93 -3.50
C ALA A 66 -1.60 -10.56 -3.02
N ALA A 67 -2.36 -10.50 -1.93
CA ALA A 67 -2.81 -9.25 -1.34
C ALA A 67 -1.63 -8.53 -0.66
N ARG A 68 -1.25 -7.38 -1.22
CA ARG A 68 -0.21 -6.50 -0.68
C ARG A 68 -0.77 -5.52 0.35
N PHE A 69 -2.02 -5.12 0.17
CA PHE A 69 -2.71 -4.16 0.99
C PHE A 69 -4.06 -4.73 1.45
N VAL A 70 -4.28 -4.75 2.75
CA VAL A 70 -5.46 -5.35 3.39
C VAL A 70 -6.16 -4.27 4.22
N PRO A 71 -7.50 -4.23 4.27
CA PRO A 71 -8.21 -3.28 5.13
C PRO A 71 -7.75 -3.38 6.59
N VAL A 72 -7.51 -2.24 7.23
CA VAL A 72 -7.07 -2.16 8.63
C VAL A 72 -7.98 -2.97 9.56
N LEU A 73 -9.30 -2.91 9.34
CA LEU A 73 -10.29 -3.62 10.15
C LEU A 73 -10.24 -5.14 10.00
N VAL A 74 -9.77 -5.65 8.84
CA VAL A 74 -9.54 -7.10 8.66
C VAL A 74 -8.33 -7.53 9.47
N VAL A 75 -7.26 -6.74 9.45
CA VAL A 75 -6.08 -7.00 10.28
C VAL A 75 -6.44 -6.97 11.76
N GLU A 76 -7.26 -6.00 12.20
CA GLU A 76 -7.75 -5.94 13.58
C GLU A 76 -8.54 -7.19 13.96
N SER A 77 -9.42 -7.66 13.06
CA SER A 77 -10.22 -8.86 13.30
C SER A 77 -9.34 -10.10 13.44
N LEU A 78 -8.35 -10.28 12.56
CA LEU A 78 -7.40 -11.39 12.61
C LEU A 78 -6.50 -11.34 13.86
N ALA A 79 -6.03 -10.15 14.24
CA ALA A 79 -5.25 -9.95 15.45
C ALA A 79 -6.04 -10.33 16.71
N LEU A 80 -7.35 -10.06 16.73
CA LEU A 80 -8.26 -10.47 17.81
C LEU A 80 -8.74 -11.93 17.71
N GLY A 81 -8.16 -12.75 16.82
CA GLY A 81 -8.53 -14.15 16.64
C GLY A 81 -9.89 -14.38 15.98
N GLN A 82 -10.51 -13.34 15.41
CA GLN A 82 -11.81 -13.44 14.75
C GLN A 82 -11.68 -14.12 13.38
N LYS A 83 -12.71 -14.88 13.00
CA LYS A 83 -12.78 -15.52 11.69
C LYS A 83 -13.28 -14.54 10.62
N ILE A 84 -12.71 -14.63 9.41
CA ILE A 84 -13.14 -13.87 8.24
C ILE A 84 -13.84 -14.79 7.23
N LEU A 85 -14.87 -14.27 6.55
CA LEU A 85 -15.56 -14.99 5.48
C LEU A 85 -14.89 -14.69 4.14
N ALA A 86 -14.23 -15.68 3.53
CA ALA A 86 -13.49 -15.54 2.28
C ALA A 86 -14.37 -15.03 1.12
N ASP A 87 -15.63 -15.47 1.07
CA ASP A 87 -16.56 -15.16 -0.01
C ASP A 87 -16.83 -13.65 -0.17
N GLN A 88 -16.59 -12.87 0.88
CA GLN A 88 -16.78 -11.41 0.85
C GLN A 88 -15.62 -10.68 0.18
N TRP A 89 -14.52 -11.35 -0.13
CA TRP A 89 -13.27 -10.70 -0.51
C TRP A 89 -12.83 -11.05 -1.92
N LEU A 90 -12.19 -10.09 -2.56
CA LEU A 90 -11.55 -10.21 -3.86
C LEU A 90 -10.16 -9.57 -3.77
N ILE A 91 -9.17 -10.22 -4.35
CA ILE A 91 -7.83 -9.63 -4.48
C ILE A 91 -7.77 -8.96 -5.85
N ASP A 92 -7.65 -7.64 -5.86
CA ASP A 92 -7.45 -6.92 -7.11
C ASP A 92 -6.00 -7.08 -7.57
N ALA A 93 -5.81 -7.58 -8.80
CA ALA A 93 -4.50 -7.86 -9.37
C ALA A 93 -3.74 -6.58 -9.73
N GLN A 94 -4.43 -5.48 -10.00
CA GLN A 94 -3.82 -4.24 -10.50
C GLN A 94 -3.26 -3.38 -9.36
N SER A 95 -4.02 -3.19 -8.28
CA SER A 95 -3.59 -2.50 -7.06
C SER A 95 -2.91 -3.42 -6.04
N GLY A 96 -3.24 -4.71 -6.03
CA GLY A 96 -2.87 -5.63 -4.96
C GLY A 96 -3.67 -5.44 -3.66
N CYS A 97 -4.77 -4.67 -3.69
CA CYS A 97 -5.66 -4.46 -2.56
C CYS A 97 -6.68 -5.61 -2.38
N LEU A 98 -7.03 -5.91 -1.14
CA LEU A 98 -8.11 -6.83 -0.79
C LEU A 98 -9.45 -6.07 -0.70
N LEU A 99 -10.28 -6.17 -1.73
CA LEU A 99 -11.54 -5.43 -1.88
C LEU A 99 -12.75 -6.26 -1.43
N ARG A 100 -13.83 -5.60 -1.00
CA ARG A 100 -15.08 -6.26 -0.59
C ARG A 100 -16.01 -6.47 -1.78
N ARG A 101 -16.42 -7.71 -2.07
CA ARG A 101 -17.27 -8.05 -3.22
C ARG A 101 -18.67 -7.45 -3.21
N ASP A 102 -19.17 -7.06 -2.05
CA ASP A 102 -20.53 -6.54 -1.88
C ASP A 102 -20.68 -5.07 -2.28
N ARG A 103 -19.59 -4.40 -2.66
CA ARG A 103 -19.58 -3.02 -3.15
C ARG A 103 -19.11 -2.96 -4.60
N PRO A 104 -19.56 -1.94 -5.38
CA PRO A 104 -18.94 -1.64 -6.67
C PRO A 104 -17.45 -1.40 -6.43
N ASN A 105 -16.63 -2.32 -6.93
CA ASN A 105 -15.19 -2.25 -6.76
C ASN A 105 -14.60 -1.75 -8.07
N SER A 106 -14.18 -0.49 -8.06
CA SER A 106 -13.14 -0.04 -8.98
C SER A 106 -11.78 -0.33 -8.37
N THR A 107 -10.78 -0.55 -9.23
CA THR A 107 -9.38 -0.64 -8.81
C THR A 107 -8.97 0.68 -8.14
N PRO A 108 -8.56 0.70 -6.85
CA PRO A 108 -8.26 1.95 -6.13
C PRO A 108 -7.18 2.81 -6.81
N PHE A 109 -6.16 2.15 -7.37
CA PHE A 109 -5.12 2.81 -8.13
C PHE A 109 -4.48 1.81 -9.10
N HIS A 110 -3.88 2.34 -10.15
CA HIS A 110 -3.13 1.51 -11.07
C HIS A 110 -1.80 2.13 -11.44
N THR A 111 -0.90 1.24 -11.86
CA THR A 111 0.44 1.63 -12.30
C THR A 111 0.42 1.95 -13.78
N VAL A 112 0.84 3.16 -14.14
CA VAL A 112 0.95 3.60 -15.55
C VAL A 112 2.42 3.77 -15.89
N ARG A 113 2.84 3.23 -17.03
CA ARG A 113 4.18 3.42 -17.57
C ARG A 113 4.12 4.42 -18.71
N ARG A 114 4.89 5.50 -18.59
CA ARG A 114 4.98 6.53 -19.62
C ARG A 114 6.42 6.72 -20.06
N ARG A 115 6.60 7.21 -21.27
CA ARG A 115 7.90 7.54 -21.85
C ARG A 115 7.86 9.00 -22.30
N ARG A 116 8.93 9.74 -22.02
CA ARG A 116 9.13 11.10 -22.54
C ARG A 116 10.51 11.21 -23.18
N ALA A 117 10.64 12.05 -24.19
CA ALA A 117 11.93 12.37 -24.79
C ALA A 117 11.89 13.82 -25.26
N ALA A 118 13.02 14.51 -25.17
CA ALA A 118 13.18 15.76 -25.90
C ALA A 118 13.31 15.44 -27.39
N ILE A 119 12.51 16.09 -28.22
CA ILE A 119 12.56 15.93 -29.68
C ILE A 119 13.38 17.09 -30.24
N ASP A 120 14.50 16.76 -30.89
CA ASP A 120 15.28 17.71 -31.66
C ASP A 120 14.50 18.13 -32.91
N ARG A 121 14.27 19.43 -33.04
CA ARG A 121 13.47 20.01 -34.12
C ARG A 121 14.14 19.93 -35.49
N VAL A 122 15.47 19.83 -35.55
CA VAL A 122 16.23 19.90 -36.81
C VAL A 122 16.28 18.55 -37.49
N ASN A 123 16.50 17.47 -36.74
CA ASN A 123 16.67 16.12 -37.28
C ASN A 123 15.55 15.14 -36.85
N GLY A 124 14.58 15.57 -36.04
CA GLY A 124 13.50 14.72 -35.51
C GLY A 124 13.97 13.66 -34.52
N ALA A 125 15.23 13.69 -34.10
CA ALA A 125 15.78 12.71 -33.19
C ALA A 125 15.23 12.92 -31.78
N ALA A 126 15.02 11.82 -31.06
CA ALA A 126 14.60 11.82 -29.67
C ALA A 126 15.71 11.25 -28.77
N PRO A 127 16.89 11.90 -28.68
CA PRO A 127 17.96 11.43 -27.82
C PRO A 127 17.48 11.41 -26.36
N GLN A 128 17.89 10.38 -25.61
CA GLN A 128 17.63 10.25 -24.17
C GLN A 128 16.14 10.14 -23.78
N ALA A 129 15.41 9.22 -24.43
CA ALA A 129 14.07 8.91 -23.98
C ALA A 129 14.05 8.27 -22.58
N GLU A 130 13.37 8.92 -21.65
CA GLU A 130 13.21 8.50 -20.26
C GLU A 130 11.90 7.73 -20.09
N ASN A 131 11.96 6.61 -19.37
CA ASN A 131 10.76 5.91 -18.93
C ASN A 131 10.51 6.24 -17.46
N TYR A 132 9.25 6.49 -17.12
CA TYR A 132 8.84 6.68 -15.74
C TYR A 132 7.56 5.89 -15.46
N VAL A 133 7.36 5.60 -14.19
CA VAL A 133 6.21 4.88 -13.68
C VAL A 133 5.44 5.81 -12.76
N GLY A 134 4.17 6.03 -13.08
CA GLY A 134 3.21 6.79 -12.30
C GLY A 134 2.22 5.86 -11.61
N ILE A 135 1.59 6.38 -10.56
CA ILE A 135 0.43 5.77 -9.92
C ILE A 135 -0.73 6.74 -10.17
N GLU A 136 -1.81 6.23 -10.76
CA GLU A 136 -3.03 6.98 -11.00
C GLU A 136 -4.13 6.41 -10.09
N PHE A 137 -4.79 7.30 -9.34
CA PHE A 137 -5.83 6.95 -8.39
C PHE A 137 -7.21 7.09 -9.03
N GLU A 138 -8.11 6.18 -8.68
CA GLU A 138 -9.50 6.26 -9.05
C GLU A 138 -10.25 7.32 -8.21
N ALA A 139 -11.42 7.76 -8.67
CA ALA A 139 -12.25 8.67 -7.89
C ALA A 139 -12.58 8.08 -6.50
N GLY A 140 -12.40 8.89 -5.46
CA GLY A 140 -12.59 8.44 -4.06
C GLY A 140 -11.48 7.54 -3.52
N ALA A 141 -10.36 7.39 -4.23
CA ALA A 141 -9.16 6.72 -3.76
C ALA A 141 -7.98 7.69 -3.67
N GLY A 142 -6.99 7.35 -2.85
CA GLY A 142 -5.83 8.20 -2.62
C GLY A 142 -4.83 7.57 -1.67
N LEU A 143 -4.03 8.42 -1.02
CA LEU A 143 -3.06 8.02 -0.01
C LEU A 143 -3.43 8.58 1.36
N TRP A 144 -3.18 7.81 2.40
CA TRP A 144 -3.29 8.24 3.79
C TRP A 144 -2.01 7.87 4.56
N THR A 145 -1.78 8.57 5.66
CA THR A 145 -0.68 8.32 6.60
C THR A 145 -1.12 8.73 8.00
N VAL A 146 -0.44 8.21 9.03
CA VAL A 146 -0.65 8.60 10.43
C VAL A 146 0.59 9.30 10.95
N ALA A 147 0.38 10.44 11.59
CA ALA A 147 1.36 11.08 12.47
C ALA A 147 1.07 10.67 13.92
N ARG A 148 2.04 10.04 14.59
CA ARG A 148 1.98 9.76 16.03
C ARG A 148 2.88 10.74 16.76
N TYR A 149 2.33 11.35 17.80
CA TYR A 149 3.06 12.23 18.71
C TYR A 149 3.52 11.43 19.93
N ALA A 150 4.71 11.76 20.44
CA ALA A 150 5.27 11.10 21.62
C ALA A 150 4.42 11.35 22.88
N ASN A 151 3.87 12.56 23.02
CA ASN A 151 3.06 12.99 24.15
C ASN A 151 2.14 14.16 23.75
N ASP A 152 1.28 14.60 24.68
CA ASP A 152 0.31 15.67 24.44
C ASP A 152 1.00 17.03 24.17
N ALA A 153 2.16 17.31 24.77
CA ALA A 153 2.93 18.53 24.51
C ALA A 153 3.48 18.57 23.06
N ALA A 154 4.02 17.43 22.57
CA ALA A 154 4.46 17.30 21.19
C ALA A 154 3.28 17.44 20.21
N HIS A 155 2.09 16.97 20.58
CA HIS A 155 0.88 17.17 19.78
C HIS A 155 0.51 18.65 19.69
N GLU A 156 0.45 19.36 20.82
CA GLU A 156 0.15 20.81 20.85
C GLU A 156 1.14 21.62 20.01
N GLU A 157 2.43 21.27 20.05
CA GLU A 157 3.46 21.97 19.28
C GLU A 157 3.40 21.67 17.77
N TRP A 158 3.26 20.40 17.40
CA TRP A 158 3.52 19.96 16.04
C TRP A 158 2.28 19.73 15.18
N ASN A 159 1.09 19.55 15.77
CA ASN A 159 -0.09 19.17 15.00
C ASN A 159 -0.43 20.15 13.88
N ASP A 160 -0.55 21.43 14.21
CA ASP A 160 -0.94 22.45 13.21
C ASP A 160 0.17 22.69 12.19
N ARG A 161 1.44 22.56 12.62
CA ARG A 161 2.61 22.66 11.74
C ARG A 161 2.64 21.52 10.73
N ILE A 162 2.37 20.30 11.16
CA ILE A 162 2.29 19.14 10.27
C ILE A 162 1.11 19.28 9.31
N ALA A 163 -0.06 19.71 9.80
CA ALA A 163 -1.21 19.98 8.93
C ALA A 163 -0.88 21.04 7.87
N ALA A 164 -0.19 22.12 8.23
CA ALA A 164 0.30 23.13 7.29
C ALA A 164 1.30 22.56 6.27
N VAL A 165 2.21 21.68 6.69
CA VAL A 165 3.12 20.98 5.78
C VAL A 165 2.37 20.12 4.77
N PHE A 166 1.37 19.35 5.19
CA PHE A 166 0.59 18.52 4.27
C PHE A 166 -0.23 19.36 3.30
N ARG A 167 -0.82 20.48 3.74
CA ARG A 167 -1.50 21.43 2.84
C ARG A 167 -0.52 21.98 1.79
N PHE A 168 0.66 22.42 2.20
CA PHE A 168 1.70 22.86 1.28
C PHE A 168 2.14 21.75 0.31
N LEU A 169 2.25 20.51 0.77
CA LEU A 169 2.65 19.36 -0.06
C LEU A 169 1.57 18.96 -1.06
N ALA A 170 0.29 19.20 -0.77
CA ALA A 170 -0.79 18.98 -1.74
C ALA A 170 -0.59 19.86 -2.98
N ASP A 171 -0.20 21.13 -2.78
CA ASP A 171 0.08 22.07 -3.87
C ASP A 171 1.48 21.88 -4.48
N ALA A 172 2.49 21.54 -3.68
CA ALA A 172 3.87 21.38 -4.18
C ALA A 172 4.14 20.02 -4.84
N GLY A 173 3.30 19.03 -4.54
CA GLY A 173 3.40 17.66 -5.01
C GLY A 173 4.37 16.76 -4.22
N LEU A 174 4.07 15.46 -4.22
CA LEU A 174 4.88 14.39 -3.64
C LEU A 174 5.55 13.53 -4.73
N GLY A 175 6.82 13.19 -4.55
CA GLY A 175 7.56 12.30 -5.46
C GLY A 175 8.27 13.03 -6.61
N GLY A 176 8.48 12.31 -7.71
CA GLY A 176 9.18 12.81 -8.90
C GLY A 176 8.25 13.51 -9.89
N LEU A 177 8.83 14.22 -10.86
CA LEU A 177 8.10 14.86 -11.97
C LEU A 177 7.00 15.87 -11.54
N ARG A 178 7.17 16.49 -10.36
CA ARG A 178 6.24 17.49 -9.81
C ARG A 178 6.02 18.68 -10.75
N THR A 179 7.09 19.16 -11.38
CA THR A 179 7.02 20.24 -12.38
C THR A 179 6.32 19.83 -13.69
N ALA A 180 6.09 18.53 -13.90
CA ALA A 180 5.31 18.00 -15.02
C ALA A 180 3.87 17.61 -14.60
N GLY A 181 3.40 18.11 -13.45
CA GLY A 181 2.03 17.92 -12.97
C GLY A 181 1.80 16.66 -12.13
N TRP A 182 2.84 15.91 -11.77
CA TRP A 182 2.69 14.70 -10.94
C TRP A 182 2.76 14.98 -9.44
N GLY A 183 2.03 14.18 -8.66
CA GLY A 183 2.16 14.15 -7.20
C GLY A 183 1.35 15.19 -6.43
N HIS A 184 0.65 16.09 -7.12
CA HIS A 184 -0.32 16.99 -6.52
C HIS A 184 -1.52 16.23 -5.97
N ALA A 185 -2.19 16.80 -4.97
CA ALA A 185 -3.39 16.24 -4.37
C ALA A 185 -4.43 17.33 -4.14
N ALA A 186 -5.69 16.92 -3.98
CA ALA A 186 -6.70 17.80 -3.40
C ALA A 186 -6.32 18.20 -1.97
N SER A 187 -7.05 19.17 -1.40
CA SER A 187 -6.82 19.57 -0.01
C SER A 187 -6.89 18.36 0.92
N PRO A 188 -5.85 18.11 1.76
CA PRO A 188 -5.81 16.96 2.62
C PRO A 188 -6.86 17.05 3.73
N GLU A 189 -7.43 15.91 4.07
CA GLU A 189 -8.35 15.75 5.19
C GLU A 189 -7.59 15.27 6.43
N PHE A 190 -8.00 15.77 7.60
CA PHE A 190 -7.33 15.46 8.87
C PHE A 190 -8.33 14.88 9.86
N GLN A 191 -7.99 13.70 10.38
CA GLN A 191 -8.73 13.07 11.48
C GLN A 191 -7.80 12.92 12.68
N GLN A 192 -8.31 13.25 13.87
CA GLN A 192 -7.58 13.12 15.13
C GLN A 192 -8.21 12.03 16.01
N GLY A 193 -7.39 11.39 16.83
CA GLY A 193 -7.84 10.37 17.77
C GLY A 193 -6.68 9.82 18.60
N ARG A 194 -7.02 9.03 19.63
CA ARG A 194 -6.01 8.40 20.49
C ARG A 194 -5.42 7.15 19.83
N TRP A 195 -4.10 7.01 19.90
CA TRP A 195 -3.40 5.79 19.47
C TRP A 195 -3.63 4.63 20.46
N PRO A 196 -3.76 3.36 20.00
CA PRO A 196 -3.93 2.89 18.62
C PRO A 196 -5.38 2.91 18.10
N ALA A 197 -6.33 3.37 18.91
CA ALA A 197 -7.76 3.32 18.63
C ALA A 197 -8.22 4.12 17.39
N LEU A 198 -7.42 5.09 16.94
CA LEU A 198 -7.66 5.80 15.68
C LEU A 198 -7.72 4.82 14.48
N LEU A 199 -6.87 3.78 14.47
CA LEU A 199 -6.84 2.76 13.42
C LEU A 199 -7.56 1.48 13.83
N MET A 200 -7.42 1.09 15.09
CA MET A 200 -7.89 -0.19 15.63
C MET A 200 -8.73 0.02 16.90
N PRO A 201 -10.01 0.40 16.75
CA PRO A 201 -10.89 0.77 17.86
C PRO A 201 -11.34 -0.41 18.74
N LYS A 202 -11.35 -1.65 18.23
CA LYS A 202 -11.63 -2.86 19.00
C LYS A 202 -10.41 -3.33 19.78
N MET A 203 -9.21 -3.12 19.26
CA MET A 203 -7.97 -3.58 19.89
C MET A 203 -7.72 -2.95 21.27
N ARG A 204 -8.09 -1.66 21.46
CA ARG A 204 -8.02 -1.01 22.79
C ARG A 204 -8.90 -1.67 23.85
N ARG A 205 -10.00 -2.31 23.46
CA ARG A 205 -10.98 -2.90 24.38
C ARG A 205 -10.59 -4.29 24.86
N SER A 206 -9.58 -4.91 24.24
CA SER A 206 -9.16 -6.28 24.52
C SER A 206 -8.11 -6.42 25.63
N GLY A 207 -7.71 -5.33 26.30
CA GLY A 207 -6.76 -5.38 27.42
C GLY A 207 -5.75 -4.25 27.36
N GLY A 208 -6.08 -3.13 28.00
CA GLY A 208 -5.13 -2.08 28.35
C GLY A 208 -4.49 -2.41 29.69
N GLY A 209 -3.24 -2.83 29.65
CA GLY A 209 -2.43 -3.07 30.84
C GLY A 209 -1.02 -3.39 30.39
N ASP A 210 -0.06 -2.92 31.16
CA ASP A 210 1.34 -3.32 31.09
C ASP A 210 1.43 -4.85 31.19
N HIS A 211 1.29 -5.53 30.06
CA HIS A 211 1.44 -6.98 29.99
C HIS A 211 2.88 -7.24 29.59
N THR A 212 3.79 -7.04 30.54
CA THR A 212 4.94 -7.93 30.66
C THR A 212 4.42 -9.34 30.43
N THR A 213 4.93 -10.00 29.40
CA THR A 213 4.49 -11.33 29.01
C THR A 213 4.57 -12.25 30.23
N ALA A 214 3.46 -12.94 30.54
CA ALA A 214 3.43 -13.88 31.65
C ALA A 214 4.49 -15.00 31.49
N ASN A 215 5.00 -15.20 30.26
CA ASN A 215 5.99 -16.20 29.89
C ASN A 215 7.40 -15.63 29.59
N GLY A 216 7.65 -14.33 29.79
CA GLY A 216 8.96 -13.73 29.49
C GLY A 216 9.30 -13.61 28.00
N GLU A 217 8.35 -13.91 27.11
CA GLU A 217 8.51 -13.73 25.66
C GLU A 217 8.53 -12.24 25.28
N LYS A 218 9.33 -11.85 24.29
CA LYS A 218 9.38 -10.44 23.88
C LYS A 218 8.13 -10.09 23.05
N PRO A 219 7.47 -8.94 23.29
CA PRO A 219 6.29 -8.59 22.52
C PRO A 219 6.63 -8.35 21.05
N LEU A 220 5.69 -8.74 20.19
CA LEU A 220 5.78 -8.55 18.75
C LEU A 220 5.21 -7.20 18.34
N HIS A 221 5.94 -6.48 17.51
CA HIS A 221 5.61 -5.15 17.00
C HIS A 221 5.47 -5.18 15.49
N TRP A 222 4.29 -4.82 14.98
CA TRP A 222 4.00 -4.66 13.57
C TRP A 222 4.35 -3.26 13.08
N LEU A 223 5.25 -3.18 12.11
CA LEU A 223 5.78 -1.93 11.57
C LEU A 223 4.89 -1.36 10.46
N LEU A 224 4.43 -0.12 10.65
CA LEU A 224 3.72 0.70 9.67
C LEU A 224 4.62 1.74 8.98
N SER A 225 5.90 1.81 9.36
CA SER A 225 6.90 2.67 8.73
C SER A 225 8.12 1.86 8.33
N VAL A 226 8.91 2.39 7.38
CA VAL A 226 10.26 1.87 7.13
C VAL A 226 11.11 2.17 8.35
N TYR A 227 11.74 1.14 8.89
CA TYR A 227 12.41 1.19 10.19
C TYR A 227 13.92 0.99 10.06
N SER A 228 14.70 1.82 10.77
CA SER A 228 16.11 1.58 11.04
C SER A 228 16.28 1.49 12.55
N PRO A 229 16.80 0.38 13.10
CA PRO A 229 16.92 0.21 14.53
C PRO A 229 17.81 1.28 15.15
N SER A 230 17.32 1.88 16.24
CA SER A 230 18.15 2.68 17.14
C SER A 230 18.94 1.75 18.08
N PRO A 231 20.06 2.22 18.64
CA PRO A 231 20.80 1.47 19.65
C PRO A 231 19.96 1.10 20.89
N SER A 232 18.90 1.85 21.18
CA SER A 232 18.00 1.60 22.33
C SER A 232 16.89 0.59 22.07
N ASP A 233 16.66 0.17 20.82
CA ASP A 233 15.49 -0.68 20.49
C ASP A 233 15.68 -2.16 20.88
N VAL A 234 16.93 -2.62 21.08
CA VAL A 234 17.29 -4.00 21.51
C VAL A 234 16.41 -5.08 20.84
N VAL A 235 16.39 -5.07 19.50
CA VAL A 235 15.56 -5.98 18.71
C VAL A 235 16.12 -7.39 18.73
N ASP A 236 15.24 -8.37 18.95
CA ASP A 236 15.56 -9.79 18.79
C ASP A 236 15.26 -10.25 17.37
N TRP A 237 16.30 -10.33 16.55
CA TRP A 237 16.18 -10.71 15.14
C TRP A 237 15.92 -12.20 14.91
N SER A 238 15.98 -13.02 15.96
CA SER A 238 15.63 -14.44 15.88
C SER A 238 14.11 -14.68 15.95
N LEU A 239 13.37 -13.68 16.43
CA LEU A 239 11.92 -13.73 16.60
C LEU A 239 11.23 -12.74 15.65
N GLY A 240 10.06 -13.14 15.15
CA GLY A 240 9.25 -12.35 14.21
C GLY A 240 9.51 -12.71 12.73
N ASP A 241 8.84 -11.96 11.85
CA ASP A 241 8.99 -12.09 10.40
C ASP A 241 9.13 -10.69 9.80
N TYR A 242 10.33 -10.40 9.30
CA TYR A 242 10.66 -9.11 8.73
C TYR A 242 11.24 -9.24 7.32
N ARG A 243 11.32 -8.11 6.63
CA ARG A 243 11.97 -8.03 5.32
C ARG A 243 12.88 -6.81 5.28
N ALA A 244 14.15 -7.03 4.94
CA ALA A 244 15.08 -5.95 4.68
C ALA A 244 14.86 -5.36 3.27
N VAL A 245 14.95 -4.04 3.16
CA VAL A 245 14.90 -3.27 1.91
C VAL A 245 16.11 -2.36 1.82
N THR A 246 16.70 -2.28 0.64
CA THR A 246 17.84 -1.40 0.37
C THR A 246 17.33 -0.06 -0.16
N ARG A 247 17.76 1.03 0.47
CA ARG A 247 17.29 2.38 0.19
C ARG A 247 18.48 3.28 -0.17
N GLY A 248 18.52 3.68 -1.44
CA GLY A 248 19.50 4.63 -1.99
C GLY A 248 18.82 5.85 -2.61
N GLY A 249 19.50 6.52 -3.54
CA GLY A 249 18.94 7.64 -4.30
C GLY A 249 19.92 8.80 -4.40
N ARG A 250 19.44 9.93 -4.91
CA ARG A 250 20.25 11.13 -5.15
C ARG A 250 19.83 12.28 -4.25
N VAL A 251 20.77 13.18 -3.95
CA VAL A 251 20.53 14.38 -3.15
C VAL A 251 19.79 15.42 -3.99
N GLU A 252 18.72 15.98 -3.44
CA GLU A 252 17.94 17.10 -3.99
C GLU A 252 18.24 18.36 -3.18
N SER A 253 19.44 18.90 -3.37
CA SER A 253 19.90 20.16 -2.75
C SER A 253 20.67 20.97 -3.78
N GLU A 254 20.60 22.30 -3.68
CA GLU A 254 21.33 23.21 -4.57
C GLU A 254 22.85 23.05 -4.44
N GLN A 255 23.34 22.65 -3.27
CA GLN A 255 24.77 22.53 -2.96
C GLN A 255 25.40 21.19 -3.41
N GLY A 256 24.64 20.33 -4.07
CA GLY A 256 25.13 19.03 -4.52
C GLY A 256 24.06 18.19 -5.20
N TRP A 257 23.34 18.83 -6.13
CA TRP A 257 22.24 18.20 -6.84
C TRP A 257 22.70 16.97 -7.60
N GLY A 258 21.99 15.85 -7.40
CA GLY A 258 22.27 14.61 -8.13
C GLY A 258 23.40 13.76 -7.55
N ALA A 259 24.10 14.21 -6.49
CA ALA A 259 25.09 13.39 -5.79
C ALA A 259 24.45 12.13 -5.17
N GLU A 260 25.19 11.01 -5.17
CA GLU A 260 24.66 9.73 -4.68
C GLU A 260 24.64 9.67 -3.16
N LYS A 261 23.47 9.41 -2.59
CA LYS A 261 23.30 9.18 -1.14
C LYS A 261 23.95 7.85 -0.75
N LYS A 262 24.43 7.77 0.48
CA LYS A 262 24.81 6.49 1.09
C LYS A 262 23.62 5.54 1.08
N THR A 263 23.88 4.29 0.70
CA THR A 263 22.86 3.25 0.64
C THR A 263 22.70 2.62 2.01
N LEU A 264 21.46 2.43 2.45
CA LEU A 264 21.13 1.88 3.77
C LEU A 264 20.19 0.69 3.62
N ARG A 265 20.41 -0.37 4.41
CA ARG A 265 19.44 -1.46 4.59
C ARG A 265 18.51 -1.09 5.74
N MET A 266 17.21 -1.15 5.49
CA MET A 266 16.15 -0.81 6.44
C MET A 266 15.14 -1.95 6.49
N ILE A 267 14.26 -1.97 7.47
CA ILE A 267 13.18 -2.95 7.59
C ILE A 267 11.91 -2.38 6.96
N ALA A 268 11.25 -3.18 6.12
CA ALA A 268 10.06 -2.78 5.38
C ALA A 268 8.80 -2.77 6.25
N GLU A 269 7.81 -2.01 5.81
CA GLU A 269 6.44 -2.02 6.35
C GLU A 269 5.81 -3.42 6.24
N GLY A 270 4.91 -3.73 7.17
CA GLY A 270 4.31 -5.06 7.32
C GLY A 270 5.20 -6.07 8.04
N SER A 271 6.48 -5.74 8.26
CA SER A 271 7.38 -6.57 9.09
C SER A 271 6.91 -6.60 10.53
N VAL A 272 7.14 -7.73 11.19
CA VAL A 272 6.89 -7.95 12.61
C VAL A 272 8.22 -8.24 13.29
N ILE A 273 8.56 -7.45 14.31
CA ILE A 273 9.82 -7.57 15.06
C ILE A 273 9.54 -7.80 16.54
N ALA A 274 10.40 -8.56 17.21
CA ALA A 274 10.34 -8.73 18.65
C ALA A 274 11.24 -7.71 19.35
N ALA A 275 10.69 -6.91 20.25
CA ALA A 275 11.43 -5.91 21.02
C ALA A 275 10.78 -5.72 22.38
N GLU A 276 11.59 -5.52 23.43
CA GLU A 276 11.09 -5.36 24.80
C GLU A 276 10.27 -4.07 24.96
N LYS A 277 10.69 -3.00 24.28
CA LYS A 277 10.04 -1.69 24.28
C LYS A 277 9.45 -1.38 22.92
N ASP A 278 8.55 -0.40 22.87
CA ASP A 278 8.10 0.18 21.60
C ASP A 278 9.32 0.61 20.78
N PRO A 279 9.49 0.11 19.55
CA PRO A 279 10.63 0.50 18.72
C PRO A 279 10.53 1.99 18.41
N VAL A 280 11.65 2.67 18.55
CA VAL A 280 11.80 4.12 18.33
C VAL A 280 12.36 4.39 16.94
N GLY A 281 13.38 3.62 16.55
CA GLY A 281 14.12 3.79 15.31
C GLY A 281 14.96 5.07 15.27
N ILE A 282 15.66 5.27 14.15
CA ILE A 282 16.58 6.41 13.98
C ILE A 282 16.50 7.02 12.58
N ALA A 283 16.63 8.34 12.49
CA ALA A 283 16.83 9.04 11.22
C ALA A 283 18.33 9.05 10.87
N VAL A 284 18.71 8.28 9.85
CA VAL A 284 20.12 8.08 9.51
C VAL A 284 20.59 9.18 8.55
N ASN A 285 21.74 9.80 8.86
CA ASN A 285 22.42 10.69 7.92
C ASN A 285 23.05 9.88 6.79
N VAL A 286 22.52 10.04 5.58
CA VAL A 286 22.97 9.38 4.35
C VAL A 286 23.66 10.35 3.39
N ALA A 287 24.13 11.49 3.89
CA ALA A 287 24.91 12.43 3.10
C ALA A 287 26.23 11.78 2.59
N PRO A 288 26.68 12.13 1.37
CA PRO A 288 28.04 11.82 0.92
C PRO A 288 29.11 12.32 1.91
N ASP A 289 30.31 11.77 1.84
CA ASP A 289 31.42 12.25 2.67
C ASP A 289 31.81 13.68 2.27
N GLY A 290 32.04 14.55 3.27
CA GLY A 290 32.34 15.96 3.05
C GLY A 290 31.16 16.82 2.54
N PHE A 291 29.92 16.30 2.55
CA PHE A 291 28.77 17.05 2.09
C PHE A 291 28.44 18.24 3.03
N PRO A 292 28.01 19.41 2.51
CA PRO A 292 27.88 20.64 3.32
C PRO A 292 26.84 20.59 4.45
N HIS A 293 25.87 19.69 4.38
CA HIS A 293 24.80 19.58 5.36
C HIS A 293 24.34 18.11 5.47
N PRO A 294 23.69 17.71 6.58
CA PRO A 294 23.18 16.35 6.69
C PRO A 294 22.05 16.10 5.68
N VAL A 295 21.91 14.84 5.27
CA VAL A 295 20.81 14.37 4.41
C VAL A 295 20.18 13.19 5.11
N TYR A 296 19.00 13.38 5.67
CA TYR A 296 18.37 12.35 6.49
C TYR A 296 17.52 11.38 5.68
N ARG A 297 17.59 10.11 6.07
CA ARG A 297 16.60 9.10 5.74
C ARG A 297 15.90 8.70 7.02
N SER A 298 14.60 9.00 7.11
CA SER A 298 13.80 8.62 8.28
C SER A 298 13.70 7.10 8.35
N GLY A 299 14.15 6.54 9.47
CA GLY A 299 13.89 5.17 9.90
C GLY A 299 13.17 5.14 11.26
N LEU A 300 12.49 6.25 11.60
CA LEU A 300 11.72 6.37 12.83
C LEU A 300 10.53 5.41 12.78
N ALA A 301 10.36 4.62 13.83
CA ALA A 301 9.34 3.60 13.90
C ALA A 301 7.96 4.19 14.20
N LEU A 302 6.98 3.75 13.41
CA LEU A 302 5.60 3.71 13.84
C LEU A 302 5.18 2.25 13.87
N ALA A 303 5.00 1.73 15.09
CA ALA A 303 4.65 0.32 15.30
C ALA A 303 3.40 0.16 16.15
N LEU A 304 2.69 -0.94 15.90
CA LEU A 304 1.59 -1.45 16.72
C LEU A 304 2.06 -2.73 17.40
N ARG A 305 1.94 -2.77 18.73
CA ARG A 305 2.13 -4.01 19.48
C ARG A 305 0.99 -4.97 19.13
N LEU A 306 1.31 -6.17 18.66
CA LEU A 306 0.34 -7.22 18.39
C LEU A 306 -0.14 -7.85 19.71
N PRO A 307 -1.42 -8.26 19.80
CA PRO A 307 -1.86 -9.01 20.97
C PRO A 307 -1.17 -10.37 20.95
N GLU A 308 -0.89 -10.91 22.13
CA GLU A 308 -0.46 -12.30 22.22
C GLU A 308 -1.58 -13.15 21.61
N ALA A 309 -1.22 -14.05 20.68
CA ALA A 309 -2.19 -14.99 20.16
C ALA A 309 -2.66 -15.79 21.36
N ALA A 310 -3.84 -15.46 21.89
CA ALA A 310 -4.50 -16.32 22.86
C ALA A 310 -4.56 -17.66 22.16
N SER A 311 -3.74 -18.62 22.62
CA SER A 311 -3.88 -19.98 22.16
C SER A 311 -5.36 -20.27 22.35
N ALA A 312 -6.04 -20.55 21.25
CA ALA A 312 -7.37 -21.08 21.35
C ALA A 312 -7.19 -22.28 22.26
N ALA A 313 -7.69 -22.18 23.50
CA ALA A 313 -7.74 -23.30 24.39
C ALA A 313 -8.57 -24.33 23.62
N GLU A 314 -7.88 -25.25 22.97
CA GLU A 314 -8.42 -26.54 22.63
C GLU A 314 -8.83 -27.10 23.99
N GLY A 315 -10.08 -26.84 24.36
CA GLY A 315 -10.69 -27.53 25.48
C GLY A 315 -10.44 -29.01 25.25
N PRO A 316 -10.10 -29.79 26.29
CA PRO A 316 -9.87 -31.22 26.12
C PRO A 316 -11.06 -31.79 25.37
N VAL A 317 -10.81 -32.38 24.22
CA VAL A 317 -11.78 -33.27 23.60
C VAL A 317 -11.94 -34.40 24.61
N GLU A 318 -12.99 -34.34 25.43
CA GLU A 318 -13.46 -35.48 26.21
C GLU A 318 -13.82 -36.55 25.19
N THR A 319 -12.86 -37.41 24.88
CA THR A 319 -13.13 -38.71 24.28
C THR A 319 -14.05 -39.45 25.24
N PRO A 320 -15.28 -39.80 24.85
CA PRO A 320 -16.08 -40.72 25.64
C PRO A 320 -15.29 -42.02 25.75
N SER A 321 -15.00 -42.44 26.98
CA SER A 321 -14.46 -43.76 27.24
C SER A 321 -15.53 -44.80 26.91
N ASP A 322 -15.34 -45.54 25.82
CA ASP A 322 -16.07 -46.77 25.54
C ASP A 322 -15.65 -47.85 26.55
N GLU A 323 -16.25 -47.81 27.73
CA GLU A 323 -16.41 -48.98 28.60
C GLU A 323 -17.89 -49.38 28.60
N GLU A 324 -18.30 -50.16 27.59
CA GLU A 324 -19.32 -51.21 27.76
C GLU A 324 -19.35 -52.09 26.50
N ALA A 325 -18.37 -52.99 26.41
CA ALA A 325 -18.47 -54.16 25.56
C ALA A 325 -19.35 -55.21 26.25
N GLY A 326 -20.38 -55.71 25.57
CA GLY A 326 -20.96 -57.01 25.91
C GLY A 326 -22.41 -57.24 25.53
N ASN A 327 -22.71 -57.54 24.26
CA ASN A 327 -23.42 -58.79 23.96
C ASN A 327 -23.36 -59.14 22.47
N GLU A 328 -22.69 -60.24 22.16
CA GLU A 328 -22.74 -60.91 20.86
C GLU A 328 -24.03 -61.73 20.74
N LYS A 329 -24.67 -61.67 19.56
CA LYS A 329 -25.48 -62.78 19.04
C LYS A 329 -25.24 -62.95 17.54
N PRO A 330 -25.31 -64.19 17.00
CA PRO A 330 -24.67 -64.57 15.76
C PRO A 330 -25.59 -64.52 14.53
N CYS A 331 -24.95 -64.19 13.39
CA CYS A 331 -25.14 -64.66 12.01
C CYS A 331 -26.55 -65.04 11.50
N MET A 332 -26.99 -64.39 10.41
CA MET A 332 -27.56 -65.07 9.24
C MET A 332 -27.24 -64.29 7.94
N ASP A 333 -26.85 -65.07 6.94
CA ASP A 333 -26.60 -64.74 5.53
C ASP A 333 -27.79 -64.05 4.84
N GLU A 334 -27.51 -63.11 3.94
CA GLU A 334 -28.21 -63.04 2.65
C GLU A 334 -27.34 -62.34 1.59
N ARG A 335 -27.13 -63.07 0.48
CA ARG A 335 -26.25 -62.77 -0.65
C ARG A 335 -27.11 -62.50 -1.88
N ALA A 336 -26.91 -61.37 -2.56
CA ALA A 336 -27.33 -61.15 -3.96
C ALA A 336 -26.69 -59.87 -4.54
N PRO A 337 -26.50 -59.77 -5.87
CA PRO A 337 -25.17 -59.46 -6.42
C PRO A 337 -25.04 -58.16 -7.25
N GLU A 338 -23.78 -57.86 -7.51
CA GLU A 338 -23.15 -56.79 -8.30
C GLU A 338 -23.44 -56.93 -9.82
N PRO A 339 -23.73 -55.84 -10.57
CA PRO A 339 -23.93 -55.93 -12.01
C PRO A 339 -22.62 -55.82 -12.81
N GLU A 340 -22.36 -56.85 -13.62
CA GLU A 340 -21.27 -56.94 -14.60
C GLU A 340 -21.50 -56.06 -15.84
N ILE A 341 -20.38 -55.51 -16.33
CA ILE A 341 -20.24 -54.74 -17.58
C ILE A 341 -20.05 -55.71 -18.76
N PRO A 342 -20.72 -55.50 -19.92
CA PRO A 342 -20.35 -56.15 -21.17
C PRO A 342 -19.57 -55.24 -22.15
N PRO A 343 -18.90 -55.83 -23.16
CA PRO A 343 -17.59 -55.37 -23.63
C PRO A 343 -17.60 -54.55 -24.95
N VAL A 344 -16.47 -53.88 -25.17
CA VAL A 344 -16.08 -53.12 -26.37
C VAL A 344 -15.55 -54.03 -27.49
N ARG A 345 -15.82 -53.67 -28.77
CA ARG A 345 -14.89 -53.61 -29.96
C ARG A 345 -15.66 -53.70 -31.31
N PRO A 346 -15.07 -53.37 -32.48
CA PRO A 346 -14.12 -52.29 -32.79
C PRO A 346 -14.41 -51.55 -34.14
N ALA A 347 -13.76 -50.39 -34.29
CA ALA A 347 -13.29 -49.66 -35.50
C ALA A 347 -13.97 -49.81 -36.88
N ALA A 348 -14.34 -48.68 -37.48
CA ALA A 348 -14.19 -48.41 -38.92
C ALA A 348 -13.90 -46.92 -39.18
N GLN A 349 -12.87 -46.67 -39.98
CA GLN A 349 -12.45 -45.38 -40.54
C GLN A 349 -13.25 -45.09 -41.82
N ALA A 350 -13.54 -43.81 -42.09
CA ALA A 350 -13.63 -43.19 -43.42
C ALA A 350 -13.77 -41.66 -43.17
N GLU A 351 -12.76 -40.82 -43.42
CA GLU A 351 -12.33 -40.28 -44.72
C GLU A 351 -13.32 -39.29 -45.36
N GLU A 352 -12.83 -38.06 -45.53
CA GLU A 352 -12.97 -37.21 -46.71
C GLU A 352 -14.15 -36.21 -46.88
N ALA A 353 -13.74 -35.08 -47.50
CA ALA A 353 -14.49 -34.12 -48.31
C ALA A 353 -15.17 -32.91 -47.63
N ALA A 354 -14.39 -31.82 -47.59
CA ALA A 354 -14.63 -30.57 -48.32
C ALA A 354 -16.09 -30.13 -48.62
N ALA A 355 -16.44 -28.91 -48.21
CA ALA A 355 -16.90 -27.86 -49.12
C ALA A 355 -17.01 -26.52 -48.38
N ALA A 356 -16.52 -25.48 -49.05
CA ALA A 356 -16.67 -24.08 -48.70
C ALA A 356 -18.12 -23.61 -48.88
N GLU A 357 -18.53 -22.61 -48.09
CA GLU A 357 -19.36 -21.54 -48.62
C GLU A 357 -19.17 -20.25 -47.79
N GLU A 358 -18.54 -19.28 -48.44
CA GLU A 358 -18.65 -17.85 -48.15
C GLU A 358 -20.13 -17.42 -48.23
N VAL A 359 -20.59 -16.65 -47.24
CA VAL A 359 -21.51 -15.54 -47.54
C VAL A 359 -21.07 -14.32 -46.74
N ALA A 360 -20.59 -13.33 -47.48
CA ALA A 360 -20.36 -11.98 -47.03
C ALA A 360 -21.69 -11.27 -46.75
N SER A 361 -21.76 -10.48 -45.68
CA SER A 361 -22.56 -9.26 -45.68
C SER A 361 -21.83 -8.14 -44.95
N THR A 362 -21.31 -7.23 -45.76
CA THR A 362 -20.97 -5.84 -45.47
C THR A 362 -22.16 -5.11 -44.85
N GLU A 363 -21.92 -4.38 -43.76
CA GLU A 363 -22.67 -3.15 -43.48
C GLU A 363 -21.72 -2.11 -42.87
N GLU A 364 -21.44 -1.09 -43.68
CA GLU A 364 -20.61 0.07 -43.44
C GLU A 364 -21.54 1.28 -43.32
N ALA A 365 -21.46 2.01 -42.20
CA ALA A 365 -21.81 3.43 -42.00
C ALA A 365 -22.01 3.66 -40.48
N ALA A 366 -21.55 4.71 -39.80
CA ALA A 366 -20.96 5.97 -40.22
C ALA A 366 -20.07 6.52 -39.09
N ARG A 367 -18.95 7.13 -39.47
CA ARG A 367 -18.19 8.10 -38.65
C ARG A 367 -18.93 9.43 -38.67
N PRO A 368 -18.98 10.19 -37.56
CA PRO A 368 -19.14 11.63 -37.65
C PRO A 368 -17.77 12.31 -37.83
N GLU A 369 -17.84 13.30 -38.68
CA GLU A 369 -16.80 14.07 -39.35
C GLU A 369 -16.18 15.12 -38.43
N ALA A 370 -14.91 15.43 -38.71
CA ALA A 370 -14.12 16.44 -38.02
C ALA A 370 -14.69 17.84 -38.27
N ALA A 371 -14.93 18.59 -37.19
CA ALA A 371 -15.18 20.02 -37.27
C ALA A 371 -13.89 20.75 -37.69
N ALA A 372 -13.99 21.47 -38.80
CA ALA A 372 -12.95 22.35 -39.32
C ALA A 372 -12.66 23.53 -38.36
N PRO A 373 -11.43 24.06 -38.38
CA PRO A 373 -11.02 25.16 -37.51
C PRO A 373 -11.61 26.51 -37.94
N ILE A 374 -11.93 27.31 -36.92
CA ILE A 374 -12.39 28.70 -37.00
C ILE A 374 -11.28 29.57 -37.61
N GLU A 375 -11.70 30.41 -38.55
CA GLU A 375 -10.92 31.38 -39.32
C GLU A 375 -10.25 32.43 -38.40
N GLU A 376 -8.94 32.62 -38.59
CA GLU A 376 -8.13 33.70 -38.03
C GLU A 376 -8.62 35.06 -38.56
N ALA A 377 -9.13 35.91 -37.67
CA ALA A 377 -9.31 37.33 -37.96
C ALA A 377 -7.95 38.04 -37.94
N ALA A 378 -7.50 38.49 -39.10
CA ALA A 378 -6.34 39.37 -39.27
C ALA A 378 -6.57 40.73 -38.57
N PRO A 379 -5.52 41.40 -38.05
CA PRO A 379 -5.64 42.70 -37.43
C PRO A 379 -5.85 43.81 -38.47
N GLU A 380 -6.83 44.67 -38.22
CA GLU A 380 -7.05 45.90 -38.98
C GLU A 380 -5.84 46.83 -38.89
N SER A 381 -5.48 47.33 -40.06
CA SER A 381 -4.40 48.25 -40.38
C SER A 381 -4.55 49.63 -39.73
N GLU A 382 -3.45 50.15 -39.18
CA GLU A 382 -3.22 51.57 -38.95
C GLU A 382 -3.41 52.39 -40.25
N PRO A 383 -3.93 53.64 -40.15
CA PRO A 383 -3.55 54.68 -41.07
C PRO A 383 -2.48 55.58 -40.44
N ALA A 384 -1.29 55.52 -40.99
CA ALA A 384 -0.35 56.63 -40.95
C ALA A 384 -0.92 57.80 -41.76
N LEU A 385 -0.88 59.02 -41.22
CA LEU A 385 -0.64 60.29 -41.92
C LEU A 385 -0.71 61.45 -40.91
N GLY A 386 0.34 62.27 -40.87
CA GLY A 386 0.31 63.58 -40.21
C GLY A 386 1.64 64.03 -39.61
N GLU A 387 2.67 64.21 -40.44
CA GLU A 387 3.75 65.15 -40.13
C GLU A 387 3.14 66.56 -40.03
N GLU A 388 3.37 67.28 -38.93
CA GLU A 388 3.54 68.73 -38.99
C GLU A 388 4.51 69.21 -37.90
N GLN A 389 5.22 70.27 -38.26
CA GLN A 389 6.52 70.69 -37.76
C GLN A 389 6.44 71.61 -36.54
N SER A 390 7.58 71.63 -35.83
CA SER A 390 8.27 72.79 -35.23
C SER A 390 7.60 73.61 -34.13
N SER A 391 8.35 73.77 -33.03
CA SER A 391 8.80 75.03 -32.38
C SER A 391 9.00 74.72 -30.89
N ASP A 392 10.25 74.61 -30.42
CA ASP A 392 11.13 75.68 -29.91
C ASP A 392 10.86 76.07 -28.44
N GLU A 393 11.96 76.43 -27.76
CA GLU A 393 12.13 76.93 -26.38
C GLU A 393 12.12 75.85 -25.27
N LEU A 394 13.13 75.70 -24.39
CA LEU A 394 14.33 76.47 -24.05
C LEU A 394 15.32 75.55 -23.30
#